data_AF-A0A5Q0C530-F1
#
_entry.id   AF-A0A5Q0C530-F1
#
_cell.length_a   1.000
_cell.length_b   1.000
_cell.length_c   1.000
_cell.angle_alpha   90.00
_cell.angle_beta   90.00
_cell.angle_gamma   90.00
#
_symmetry.space_group_name_H-M   'P 1'
#
loop_
_entity.id
_entity.type
_entity.pdbx_description
1 polymer ?
#
loop_
_entity_poly.entity_id
_entity_poly.type
_entity_poly.pdbx_seq_one_letter_code
_entity_poly.pdbx_strand_id
1 'polypeptide(L)' 'MTKAIPNSTKAPLEDHEVALCQRVLHRLSEKEAMDAGDLDDLACLVLHLYQDGVRSEAALEYLLTPVPKLA' A
#
# COMPACT_ATOMS: atom_id res chain seq x y z
N MET A 1 -35.03 15.44 -0.02
CA MET A 1 -33.75 15.35 -0.76
C MET A 1 -32.64 15.00 0.22
N THR A 2 -32.41 13.72 0.47
CA THR A 2 -31.30 13.25 1.31
C THR A 2 -30.15 12.87 0.38
N LYS A 3 -29.10 13.70 0.34
CA LYS A 3 -27.84 13.37 -0.31
C LYS A 3 -27.24 12.18 0.44
N ALA A 4 -27.27 11.00 -0.16
CA ALA A 4 -26.46 9.87 0.28
C ALA A 4 -24.99 10.29 0.15
N ILE A 5 -24.32 10.45 1.27
CA ILE A 5 -22.86 10.49 1.32
C ILE A 5 -22.43 9.11 0.82
N PRO A 6 -21.61 9.00 -0.24
CA PRO A 6 -21.07 7.70 -0.62
C PRO A 6 -20.23 7.25 0.57
N ASN A 7 -20.78 6.33 1.36
CA ASN A 7 -20.00 5.51 2.25
C ASN A 7 -19.04 4.79 1.31
N SER A 8 -17.80 5.27 1.24
CA SER A 8 -16.76 4.71 0.41
C SER A 8 -16.37 3.37 1.03
N THR A 9 -17.28 2.39 0.93
CA THR A 9 -17.00 0.98 1.12
C THR A 9 -15.99 0.65 0.04
N LYS A 10 -14.72 0.86 0.37
CA LYS A 10 -13.58 0.40 -0.42
C LYS A 10 -13.90 -1.05 -0.77
N ALA A 11 -14.10 -1.31 -2.06
CA ALA A 11 -14.48 -2.63 -2.53
C ALA A 11 -13.48 -3.65 -1.99
N PRO A 12 -13.93 -4.86 -1.61
CA PRO A 12 -13.00 -5.92 -1.24
C PRO A 12 -11.98 -6.10 -2.37
N LEU A 13 -10.70 -6.12 -2.01
CA LEU A 13 -9.62 -6.29 -2.97
C LEU A 13 -9.78 -7.63 -3.69
N GLU A 14 -9.69 -7.61 -5.01
CA GLU A 14 -9.66 -8.82 -5.83
C GLU A 14 -8.30 -9.52 -5.69
N ASP A 15 -8.23 -10.84 -5.95
CA ASP A 15 -7.01 -11.64 -5.77
C ASP A 15 -5.78 -11.05 -6.49
N HIS A 16 -5.98 -10.45 -7.67
CA HIS A 16 -4.91 -9.80 -8.42
C HIS A 16 -4.37 -8.52 -7.76
N GLU A 17 -5.23 -7.79 -7.03
CA GLU A 17 -4.86 -6.57 -6.29
C GLU A 17 -4.10 -6.95 -5.01
N VAL A 18 -4.56 -8.01 -4.33
CA VAL A 18 -3.87 -8.60 -3.18
C VAL A 18 -2.48 -9.09 -3.57
N ALA A 19 -2.37 -9.82 -4.68
CA ALA A 19 -1.09 -10.31 -5.20
C ALA A 19 -0.12 -9.16 -5.53
N LEU A 20 -0.64 -8.05 -6.07
CA LEU A 20 0.14 -6.84 -6.33
C LEU A 20 0.67 -6.23 -5.02
N CYS A 21 -0.20 -6.04 -4.03
CA CYS A 21 0.19 -5.49 -2.73
C CYS A 21 1.24 -6.36 -2.03
N GLN A 22 1.08 -7.69 -2.09
CA GLN A 22 2.05 -8.64 -1.53
C GLN A 22 3.41 -8.58 -2.23
N ARG A 23 3.45 -8.45 -3.56
CA ARG A 23 4.72 -8.31 -4.30
C ARG A 23 5.47 -7.03 -3.93
N VAL A 24 4.76 -5.92 -3.77
CA VAL A 24 5.36 -4.65 -3.34
C VAL A 24 5.90 -4.78 -1.92
N LEU A 25 5.11 -5.35 -1.00
CA LEU A 25 5.52 -5.58 0.39
C LEU A 25 6.78 -6.45 0.46
N HIS A 26 6.82 -7.55 -0.30
CA HIS A 26 7.99 -8.43 -0.37
C HIS A 26 9.23 -7.68 -0.85
N ARG A 27 9.13 -6.91 -1.94
CA ARG A 27 10.26 -6.11 -2.46
C ARG A 27 10.77 -5.08 -1.46
N LEU A 28 9.86 -4.41 -0.75
CA LEU A 28 10.22 -3.44 0.27
C LEU A 28 10.89 -4.13 1.47
N SER A 29 10.39 -5.30 1.88
CA SER A 29 11.01 -6.12 2.94
C SER A 29 12.39 -6.68 2.57
N GLU A 30 12.66 -6.88 1.28
CA GLU A 30 13.99 -7.29 0.80
C GLU A 30 14.97 -6.11 0.74
N LYS A 31 14.46 -4.88 0.56
CA LYS A 31 15.28 -3.67 0.50
C LYS A 31 15.79 -3.21 1.85
N GLU A 32 15.01 -3.41 2.90
CA GLU A 32 15.36 -2.99 4.26
C GLU A 32 14.99 -4.11 5.23
N ALA A 33 15.90 -4.45 6.14
CA ALA A 33 15.62 -5.43 7.19
C ALA A 33 14.58 -4.86 8.14
N MET A 34 13.31 -5.16 7.89
CA MET A 34 12.16 -4.75 8.69
C MET A 34 11.85 -5.81 9.74
N ASP A 35 11.53 -5.35 10.95
CA ASP A 35 10.94 -6.22 11.97
C ASP A 35 9.50 -6.57 11.59
N ALA A 36 8.97 -7.65 12.17
CA ALA A 36 7.61 -8.12 11.86
C ALA A 36 6.52 -7.07 12.14
N GLY A 37 6.76 -6.13 13.07
CA GLY A 37 5.88 -5.00 13.35
C GLY A 37 5.88 -3.98 12.21
N ASP A 38 7.05 -3.57 11.76
CA ASP A 38 7.20 -2.61 10.66
C ASP A 38 6.63 -3.17 9.35
N LEU A 39 6.73 -4.49 9.14
CA LEU A 39 6.14 -5.17 8.00
C LEU A 39 4.60 -5.07 7.98
N ASP A 40 3.96 -5.22 9.14
CA ASP A 40 2.49 -5.14 9.25
C ASP A 40 1.99 -3.72 9.01
N ASP A 41 2.70 -2.72 9.57
CA ASP A 41 2.45 -1.30 9.30
C ASP A 41 2.63 -0.97 7.81
N LEU A 42 3.68 -1.51 7.18
CA LEU A 42 3.94 -1.34 5.75
C LEU A 42 2.84 -1.97 4.91
N ALA A 43 2.36 -3.17 5.27
CA ALA A 43 1.25 -3.83 4.60
C ALA A 43 -0.03 -2.98 4.67
N CYS A 44 -0.35 -2.44 5.85
CA CYS A 44 -1.47 -1.51 6.03
C CYS A 44 -1.34 -0.26 5.15
N LEU A 45 -0.12 0.27 5.01
CA LEU A 45 0.17 1.46 4.21
C LEU A 45 0.04 1.18 2.70
N VAL A 46 0.55 0.04 2.23
CA VAL A 46 0.36 -0.43 0.84
C VAL A 46 -1.13 -0.52 0.49
N LEU A 47 -1.92 -1.16 1.35
CA LEU A 47 -3.37 -1.31 1.14
C LEU A 47 -4.09 0.05 1.14
N HIS A 48 -3.71 0.96 2.05
CA HIS A 48 -4.26 2.30 2.08
C HIS A 48 -4.01 3.07 0.79
N LEU A 49 -2.76 3.08 0.31
CA LEU A 49 -2.36 3.76 -0.93
C LEU A 49 -3.06 3.15 -2.15
N TYR A 50 -3.16 1.82 -2.21
CA TYR A 50 -3.85 1.13 -3.29
C TYR A 50 -5.32 1.54 -3.37
N GLN A 51 -5.99 1.58 -2.22
CA GLN A 51 -7.39 2.00 -2.11
C GLN A 51 -7.59 3.51 -2.34
N ASP A 52 -6.56 4.34 -2.15
CA ASP A 52 -6.59 5.76 -2.46
C ASP A 52 -6.48 6.03 -3.97
N GLY A 53 -6.06 5.02 -4.75
CA GLY A 53 -5.98 5.06 -6.21
C GLY A 53 -4.60 4.74 -6.77
N VAL A 54 -3.61 4.46 -5.93
CA VAL A 54 -2.24 4.11 -6.36
C VAL A 54 -2.18 2.63 -6.75
N ARG A 55 -2.57 2.33 -8.00
CA ARG A 55 -2.64 0.94 -8.51
C ARG A 55 -1.38 0.46 -9.23
N SER A 56 -0.25 1.15 -9.08
CA SER A 56 1.01 0.83 -9.74
C SER A 56 2.05 0.37 -8.73
N GLU A 57 2.67 -0.79 -8.97
CA GLU A 57 3.74 -1.33 -8.12
C GLU A 57 4.88 -0.32 -7.96
N ALA A 58 5.33 0.29 -9.05
CA ALA A 58 6.42 1.27 -9.03
C ALA A 58 6.05 2.54 -8.24
N ALA A 59 4.79 2.98 -8.31
CA ALA A 59 4.33 4.15 -7.56
C ALA A 59 4.20 3.84 -6.06
N LEU A 60 3.68 2.67 -5.71
CA LEU A 60 3.65 2.20 -4.31
C LEU A 60 5.05 2.07 -3.77
N GLU A 61 5.95 1.40 -4.49
CA GLU A 61 7.34 1.25 -4.11
C GLU A 61 8.01 2.62 -3.95
N TYR A 62 7.81 3.56 -4.88
CA TYR A 62 8.39 4.90 -4.79
C TYR A 62 7.88 5.70 -3.58
N LEU A 63 6.58 5.62 -3.26
CA LEU A 63 5.98 6.32 -2.13
C LEU A 63 6.38 5.72 -0.77
N LEU A 64 6.60 4.41 -0.75
CA LEU A 64 6.93 3.66 0.46
C LEU A 64 8.43 3.50 0.69
N THR A 65 9.25 3.66 -0.36
CA THR A 65 10.69 3.71 -0.19
C THR A 65 11.03 5.04 0.49
N PRO A 66 11.67 5.03 1.67
CA PRO A 66 12.08 6.26 2.31
C PRO A 66 12.97 7.03 1.33
N VAL A 67 12.56 8.25 0.97
CA VAL A 67 13.43 9.16 0.22
C VAL A 67 14.71 9.26 1.03
N PRO A 68 15.89 8.91 0.47
CA PRO A 68 17.13 9.07 1.19
C PRO A 68 17.19 10.53 1.59
N LYS A 69 17.14 10.81 2.90
CA LYS A 69 17.41 12.14 3.41
C LYS A 69 18.81 12.46 2.91
N LEU A 70 18.89 13.34 1.91
CA LEU A 70 20.12 13.99 1.51
C LEU A 70 20.63 14.72 2.75
N ALA A 71 21.52 14.05 3.48
CA ALA A 71 22.29 14.58 4.59
C ALA A 71 23.69 14.92 4.09
#